data_AF-A0A842QFY9-F1
#
_entry.id   AF-A0A842QFY9-F1
#
_cell.length_a   1.000
_cell.length_b   1.000
_cell.length_c   1.000
_cell.angle_alpha   90.00
_cell.angle_beta   90.00
_cell.angle_gamma   90.00
#
_symmetry.space_group_name_H-M   'P 1'
#
loop_
_entity.id
_entity.type
_entity.pdbx_description
1 polymer ?
#
loop_
_entity_poly.entity_id
_entity_poly.type
_entity_poly.pdbx_seq_one_letter_code
_entity_poly.pdbx_strand_id
1 'polypeptide(L)'
;MPLEFHNNSIVLSGSTGTKLKTGILTKYYKFWSEVTAGGRSRGFRFNNFIGDMNSGTGKVYIEDEDIEILGSAGHALELRYGSSGNTLPNIAIHLVERDDECRKRLLQVVKKEWPEVNFSRDNEGYYISEDGMSHLYSSASKFLKYSERGQVAGIGLFFFDPLLATDWGVVEQIAEARIQEPYQTGTEFLVFFFTSDWVKGRTNFAPLPRTRDENEWGKEQKESVEKADEAFGDRSWLDVMASRANDEELQEQLVTLYKEKLRKWFRFVLPLPFVPKENQLYHVFCCSNYYLGMRVVASFYGERTTDFGLQSDNSITTERFKQEHPNLFSGLKGRAKPVEWRILWQIMRNHIGGICDEECRTINEIAEDKDSNVTDVLDWLLAEGYLKEVEPPGWPWDGDQFSIYEIDWETTDRRLGVNEPVPPTPLKPDE
;
A
#
# COMPACT_ATOMS: atom_id res chain seq x y z
N MET A 1 -4.37 -26.20 4.11
CA MET A 1 -3.68 -27.12 3.19
C MET A 1 -2.26 -27.32 3.71
N PRO A 2 -1.66 -28.52 3.64
CA PRO A 2 -0.22 -28.66 3.87
C PRO A 2 0.53 -27.82 2.84
N LEU A 3 1.51 -27.04 3.28
CA LEU A 3 2.36 -26.27 2.39
C LEU A 3 3.24 -27.22 1.57
N GLU A 4 3.37 -26.95 0.28
CA GLU A 4 4.27 -27.70 -0.61
C GLU A 4 5.63 -27.00 -0.68
N PHE A 5 6.68 -27.80 -0.71
CA PHE A 5 8.05 -27.31 -0.69
C PHE A 5 8.89 -28.01 -1.78
N HIS A 6 9.66 -27.20 -2.52
CA HIS A 6 10.74 -27.67 -3.36
C HIS A 6 12.04 -27.27 -2.68
N ASN A 7 12.83 -28.25 -2.21
CA ASN A 7 13.93 -28.01 -1.29
C ASN A 7 13.48 -27.15 -0.09
N ASN A 8 14.08 -25.98 0.12
CA ASN A 8 13.73 -25.06 1.20
C ASN A 8 12.81 -23.92 0.76
N SER A 9 12.31 -23.97 -0.47
CA SER A 9 11.46 -22.94 -1.06
C SER A 9 10.00 -23.35 -0.98
N ILE A 10 9.10 -22.40 -0.68
CA ILE A 10 7.67 -22.64 -0.80
C ILE A 10 7.29 -22.71 -2.28
N VAL A 11 6.48 -23.70 -2.66
CA VAL A 11 5.99 -23.82 -4.04
C VAL A 11 4.81 -22.87 -4.20
N LEU A 12 4.90 -21.96 -5.15
CA LEU A 12 3.80 -21.10 -5.56
C LEU A 12 3.56 -21.25 -7.06
N SER A 13 2.29 -21.12 -7.45
CA SER A 13 1.88 -21.17 -8.85
C SER A 13 1.67 -19.74 -9.38
N GLY A 14 2.09 -19.45 -10.62
CA GLY A 14 1.92 -18.13 -11.25
C GLY A 14 3.16 -17.24 -11.17
N SER A 15 4.01 -17.29 -12.19
CA SER A 15 5.30 -16.58 -12.22
C SER A 15 5.19 -15.06 -12.17
N THR A 16 4.16 -14.48 -12.78
CA THR A 16 3.95 -13.02 -12.87
C THR A 16 3.70 -12.40 -11.52
N GLY A 17 2.80 -12.98 -10.72
CA GLY A 17 2.45 -12.42 -9.41
C GLY A 17 3.66 -12.41 -8.50
N THR A 18 4.42 -13.51 -8.49
CA THR A 18 5.65 -13.61 -7.71
C THR A 18 6.74 -12.68 -8.24
N LYS A 19 6.99 -12.63 -9.55
CA LYS A 19 8.01 -11.74 -10.14
C LYS A 19 7.67 -10.27 -9.93
N LEU A 20 6.43 -9.86 -10.17
CA LEU A 20 6.00 -8.48 -9.94
C LEU A 20 6.17 -8.09 -8.47
N LYS A 21 5.67 -8.93 -7.56
CA LYS A 21 5.84 -8.76 -6.12
C LYS A 21 7.31 -8.55 -5.77
N THR A 22 8.20 -9.44 -6.22
CA THR A 22 9.64 -9.32 -5.94
C THR A 22 10.27 -8.07 -6.54
N GLY A 23 9.87 -7.67 -7.75
CA GLY A 23 10.36 -6.46 -8.43
C GLY A 23 9.96 -5.17 -7.71
N ILE A 24 8.68 -5.05 -7.33
CA ILE A 24 8.17 -3.93 -6.52
C ILE A 24 8.91 -3.87 -5.19
N LEU A 25 8.98 -5.00 -4.48
CA LEU A 25 9.60 -5.07 -3.16
C LEU A 25 11.06 -4.66 -3.20
N THR A 26 11.84 -5.18 -4.14
CA THR A 26 13.27 -4.87 -4.26
C THR A 26 13.51 -3.36 -4.42
N LYS A 27 12.76 -2.70 -5.32
CA LYS A 27 12.93 -1.27 -5.55
C LYS A 27 12.36 -0.43 -4.41
N TYR A 28 11.19 -0.80 -3.89
CA TYR A 28 10.53 -0.03 -2.84
C TYR A 28 11.28 -0.14 -1.52
N TYR A 29 11.70 -1.35 -1.12
CA TYR A 29 12.54 -1.55 0.08
C TYR A 29 13.81 -0.70 -0.01
N LYS A 30 14.54 -0.78 -1.13
CA LYS A 30 15.77 0.01 -1.30
C LYS A 30 15.51 1.51 -1.24
N PHE A 31 14.57 2.01 -2.06
CA PHE A 31 14.25 3.44 -2.09
C PHE A 31 13.85 3.95 -0.72
N TRP A 32 12.90 3.26 -0.09
CA TRP A 32 12.35 3.66 1.19
C TRP A 32 13.44 3.63 2.26
N SER A 33 14.26 2.57 2.31
CA SER A 33 15.34 2.48 3.28
C SER A 33 16.42 3.54 3.08
N GLU A 34 16.77 3.90 1.85
CA GLU A 34 17.69 4.99 1.56
C GLU A 34 17.15 6.34 2.07
N VAL A 35 15.87 6.62 1.83
CA VAL A 35 15.22 7.86 2.28
C VAL A 35 15.13 7.91 3.79
N THR A 36 14.62 6.86 4.42
CA THR A 36 14.30 6.84 5.85
C THR A 36 15.55 6.72 6.71
N ALA A 37 16.63 6.13 6.19
CA ALA A 37 17.95 6.20 6.81
C ALA A 37 18.61 7.60 6.72
N GLY A 38 17.98 8.57 6.03
CA GLY A 38 18.46 9.95 5.91
C GLY A 38 19.29 10.22 4.65
N GLY A 39 19.42 9.24 3.76
CA GLY A 39 20.11 9.36 2.49
C GLY A 39 21.63 9.44 2.58
N ARG A 40 22.26 9.46 1.41
CA ARG A 40 23.72 9.46 1.26
C ARG A 40 24.38 10.68 1.91
N SER A 41 23.75 11.85 1.86
CA SER A 41 24.29 13.09 2.45
C SER A 41 24.39 13.04 3.98
N ARG A 42 23.57 12.21 4.64
CA ARG A 42 23.61 11.98 6.09
C ARG A 42 24.25 10.64 6.47
N GLY A 43 24.83 9.93 5.50
CA GLY A 43 25.50 8.64 5.70
C GLY A 43 24.58 7.53 6.19
N PHE A 44 23.28 7.57 5.86
CA PHE A 44 22.31 6.55 6.24
C PHE A 44 22.20 6.30 7.77
N ARG A 45 22.39 7.35 8.57
CA ARG A 45 22.54 7.28 10.04
C ARG A 45 21.24 7.04 10.84
N PHE A 46 20.07 7.12 10.22
CA PHE A 46 18.81 6.95 10.94
C PHE A 46 18.38 5.48 10.95
N ASN A 47 17.81 5.06 12.07
CA ASN A 47 17.24 3.72 12.21
C ASN A 47 15.93 3.62 11.43
N ASN A 48 15.77 2.53 10.72
CA ASN A 48 14.54 2.14 10.05
C ASN A 48 14.41 0.61 10.09
N PHE A 49 13.24 0.10 9.74
CA PHE A 49 13.03 -1.35 9.72
C PHE A 49 12.03 -1.81 8.66
N ILE A 50 12.16 -3.08 8.28
CA ILE A 50 11.20 -3.80 7.45
C ILE A 50 10.57 -4.90 8.31
N GLY A 51 9.24 -4.89 8.40
CA GLY A 51 8.45 -5.92 9.05
C GLY A 51 7.73 -6.79 8.03
N ASP A 52 8.18 -8.02 7.81
CA ASP A 52 7.46 -9.01 6.99
C ASP A 52 6.53 -9.85 7.88
N MET A 53 5.22 -9.64 7.74
CA MET A 53 4.21 -10.26 8.60
C MET A 53 3.84 -11.69 8.19
N ASN A 54 4.34 -12.17 7.05
CA ASN A 54 4.11 -13.49 6.47
C ASN A 54 5.37 -14.00 5.74
N SER A 55 6.43 -14.25 6.49
CA SER A 55 7.77 -14.42 5.91
C SER A 55 7.98 -15.69 5.07
N GLY A 56 7.12 -16.70 5.21
CA GLY A 56 7.23 -17.97 4.53
C GLY A 56 8.59 -18.62 4.80
N THR A 57 9.18 -19.20 3.75
CA THR A 57 10.53 -19.77 3.81
C THR A 57 11.62 -18.78 3.38
N GLY A 58 11.26 -17.55 3.01
CA GLY A 58 12.20 -16.57 2.42
C GLY A 58 12.59 -16.84 0.96
N LYS A 59 12.21 -17.98 0.38
CA LYS A 59 12.36 -18.29 -1.05
C LYS A 59 11.11 -18.90 -1.64
N VAL A 60 10.83 -18.59 -2.89
CA VAL A 60 9.71 -19.13 -3.66
C VAL A 60 10.26 -19.96 -4.81
N TYR A 61 9.72 -21.15 -4.99
CA TYR A 61 9.88 -21.93 -6.20
C TYR A 61 8.68 -21.70 -7.12
N ILE A 62 8.95 -21.23 -8.33
CA ILE A 62 7.96 -21.03 -9.38
C ILE A 62 7.96 -22.28 -10.25
N GLU A 63 7.00 -23.17 -10.00
CA GLU A 63 6.92 -24.49 -10.66
C GLU A 63 6.83 -24.36 -12.19
N ASP A 64 6.03 -23.40 -12.67
CA ASP A 64 5.80 -23.17 -14.11
C ASP A 64 7.09 -22.83 -14.89
N GLU A 65 8.13 -22.34 -14.21
CA GLU A 65 9.39 -21.92 -14.82
C GLU A 65 10.62 -22.70 -14.33
N ASP A 66 10.44 -23.60 -13.36
CA ASP A 66 11.52 -24.34 -12.70
C ASP A 66 12.63 -23.43 -12.13
N ILE A 67 12.23 -22.34 -11.46
CA ILE A 67 13.18 -21.39 -10.85
C ILE A 67 12.90 -21.15 -9.36
N GLU A 68 13.97 -20.99 -8.58
CA GLU A 68 13.91 -20.47 -7.20
C GLU A 68 14.29 -19.00 -7.17
N ILE A 69 13.42 -18.16 -6.60
CA ILE A 69 13.65 -16.73 -6.41
C ILE A 69 13.47 -16.35 -4.93
N LEU A 70 13.99 -15.18 -4.52
CA LEU A 70 13.78 -14.69 -3.17
C LEU A 70 12.30 -14.32 -2.96
N GLY A 71 11.75 -14.69 -1.80
CA GLY A 71 10.48 -14.18 -1.33
C GLY A 71 10.64 -12.79 -0.70
N SER A 72 9.56 -12.24 -0.12
CA SER A 72 9.60 -10.93 0.55
C SER A 72 10.63 -10.88 1.68
N ALA A 73 10.62 -11.87 2.57
CA ALA A 73 11.59 -11.98 3.66
C ALA A 73 13.02 -12.14 3.12
N GLY A 74 13.19 -12.90 2.04
CA GLY A 74 14.48 -13.06 1.37
C GLY A 74 15.00 -11.73 0.81
N HIS A 75 14.14 -10.93 0.18
CA HIS A 75 14.51 -9.60 -0.31
C HIS A 75 14.82 -8.59 0.82
N ALA A 76 14.09 -8.66 1.94
CA ALA A 76 14.36 -7.85 3.11
C ALA A 76 15.75 -8.17 3.70
N LEU A 77 16.07 -9.46 3.81
CA LEU A 77 17.37 -9.95 4.26
C LEU A 77 18.49 -9.62 3.26
N GLU A 78 18.26 -9.77 1.95
CA GLU A 78 19.22 -9.40 0.90
C GLU A 78 19.57 -7.90 0.96
N LEU A 79 18.59 -7.05 1.27
CA LEU A 79 18.85 -5.62 1.42
C LEU A 79 19.79 -5.32 2.59
N ARG A 80 19.76 -6.11 3.66
CA ARG A 80 20.62 -5.93 4.83
C ARG A 80 21.98 -6.62 4.68
N TYR A 81 21.96 -7.89 4.29
CA TYR A 81 23.11 -8.79 4.36
C TYR A 81 23.74 -9.08 2.99
N GLY A 82 23.03 -8.79 1.90
CA GLY A 82 23.53 -9.01 0.55
C GLY A 82 24.78 -8.19 0.23
N SER A 83 25.44 -8.54 -0.88
CA SER A 83 26.68 -7.85 -1.33
C SER A 83 26.47 -6.34 -1.58
N SER A 84 25.23 -5.93 -1.85
CA SER A 84 24.81 -4.52 -1.92
C SER A 84 24.35 -3.90 -0.60
N GLY A 85 24.12 -4.71 0.45
CA GLY A 85 23.56 -4.30 1.75
C GLY A 85 24.54 -3.57 2.67
N ASN A 86 25.85 -3.66 2.39
CA ASN A 86 26.90 -2.91 3.10
C ASN A 86 26.75 -1.37 3.04
N THR A 87 25.81 -0.83 2.24
CA THR A 87 25.47 0.60 2.22
C THR A 87 24.39 1.04 3.21
N LEU A 88 23.63 0.12 3.83
CA LEU A 88 22.48 0.45 4.69
C LEU A 88 22.54 -0.28 6.06
N PRO A 89 23.57 -0.04 6.89
CA PRO A 89 23.82 -0.81 8.11
C PRO A 89 22.72 -0.70 9.19
N ASN A 90 21.87 0.34 9.13
CA ASN A 90 20.90 0.69 10.17
C ASN A 90 19.46 0.18 9.93
N ILE A 91 19.26 -0.70 8.95
CA ILE A 91 17.95 -1.36 8.72
C ILE A 91 17.79 -2.57 9.63
N ALA A 92 16.81 -2.57 10.53
CA ALA A 92 16.40 -3.79 11.23
C ALA A 92 15.40 -4.60 10.39
N ILE A 93 15.42 -5.93 10.51
CA ILE A 93 14.51 -6.83 9.79
C ILE A 93 13.69 -7.62 10.81
N HIS A 94 12.37 -7.49 10.77
CA HIS A 94 11.46 -8.24 11.64
C HIS A 94 10.62 -9.18 10.79
N LEU A 95 10.81 -10.48 10.98
CA LEU A 95 10.17 -11.55 10.22
C LEU A 95 9.15 -12.25 11.11
N VAL A 96 7.94 -12.46 10.62
CA VAL A 96 6.88 -13.18 11.32
C VAL A 96 6.44 -14.36 10.49
N GLU A 97 6.48 -15.55 11.08
CA GLU A 97 5.99 -16.76 10.44
C GLU A 97 5.37 -17.70 11.47
N ARG A 98 4.11 -18.07 11.27
CA ARG A 98 3.34 -18.92 12.20
C ARG A 98 3.64 -20.40 12.00
N ASP A 99 3.90 -20.82 10.78
CA ASP A 99 4.20 -22.21 10.43
C ASP A 99 5.63 -22.60 10.85
N ASP A 100 5.72 -23.66 11.67
CA ASP A 100 6.98 -24.14 12.23
C ASP A 100 7.95 -24.66 11.16
N GLU A 101 7.42 -25.26 10.09
CA GLU A 101 8.22 -25.82 9.01
C GLU A 101 8.76 -24.71 8.10
N CYS A 102 7.94 -23.70 7.79
CA CYS A 102 8.39 -22.49 7.12
C CYS A 102 9.52 -21.79 7.88
N ARG A 103 9.38 -21.60 9.20
CA ARG A 103 10.45 -21.01 10.03
C ARG A 103 11.75 -21.80 9.98
N LYS A 104 11.69 -23.12 10.07
CA LYS A 104 12.89 -23.97 9.98
C LYS A 104 13.55 -23.84 8.62
N ARG A 105 12.77 -23.86 7.54
CA ARG A 105 13.28 -23.70 6.17
C ARG A 105 13.85 -22.31 5.93
N LEU A 106 13.21 -21.25 6.45
CA LEU A 106 13.71 -19.88 6.42
C LEU A 106 15.10 -19.78 7.07
N LEU A 107 15.30 -20.39 8.25
CA LEU A 107 16.62 -20.43 8.88
C LEU A 107 17.67 -21.17 8.03
N GLN A 108 17.26 -22.22 7.29
CA GLN A 108 18.14 -22.92 6.36
C GLN A 108 18.45 -22.09 5.10
N VAL A 109 17.47 -21.36 4.57
CA VAL A 109 17.66 -20.40 3.47
C VAL A 109 18.64 -19.33 3.89
N VAL A 110 18.47 -18.72 5.08
CA VAL A 110 19.40 -17.72 5.61
C VAL A 110 20.81 -18.27 5.65
N LYS A 111 21.01 -19.44 6.24
CA LYS A 111 22.33 -20.07 6.36
C LYS A 111 22.98 -20.39 5.00
N LYS A 112 22.17 -20.63 3.97
CA LYS A 112 22.64 -20.92 2.61
C LYS A 112 23.01 -19.64 1.85
N GLU A 113 22.15 -18.63 1.89
CA GLU A 113 22.29 -17.40 1.08
C GLU A 113 23.22 -16.37 1.75
N TRP A 114 23.19 -16.29 3.08
CA TRP A 114 24.02 -15.39 3.90
C TRP A 114 24.71 -16.18 5.03
N PRO A 115 25.74 -17.00 4.72
CA PRO A 115 26.37 -17.91 5.69
C PRO A 115 26.99 -17.26 6.93
N GLU A 116 27.29 -15.97 6.85
CA GLU A 116 27.77 -15.14 7.95
C GLU A 116 26.67 -14.72 8.93
N VAL A 117 25.40 -14.88 8.57
CA VAL A 117 24.25 -14.52 9.40
C VAL A 117 23.78 -15.74 10.19
N ASN A 118 24.07 -15.76 11.49
CA ASN A 118 23.54 -16.78 12.39
C ASN A 118 22.41 -16.22 13.23
N PHE A 119 21.34 -17.01 13.34
CA PHE A 119 20.24 -16.76 14.25
C PHE A 119 20.38 -17.67 15.47
N SER A 120 20.23 -17.08 16.65
CA SER A 120 20.16 -17.78 17.92
C SER A 120 18.77 -17.62 18.51
N ARG A 121 18.30 -18.60 19.27
CA ARG A 121 17.03 -18.49 19.98
C ARG A 121 17.24 -17.69 21.26
N ASP A 122 16.41 -16.69 21.48
CA ASP A 122 16.46 -15.87 22.69
C ASP A 122 15.65 -16.51 23.84
N ASN A 123 15.64 -15.85 24.99
CA ASN A 123 14.92 -16.33 26.18
C ASN A 123 13.39 -16.22 26.06
N GLU A 124 12.88 -15.34 25.19
CA GLU A 124 11.44 -15.17 24.95
C GLU A 124 10.92 -16.09 23.83
N GLY A 125 11.80 -16.89 23.22
CA GLY A 125 11.50 -17.95 22.29
C GLY A 125 11.31 -17.50 20.83
N TYR A 126 11.79 -16.32 20.46
CA TYR A 126 12.02 -15.90 19.07
C TYR A 126 13.49 -16.10 18.68
N TYR A 127 13.81 -15.94 17.39
CA TYR A 127 15.19 -15.98 16.93
C TYR A 127 15.71 -14.56 16.70
N ILE A 128 16.97 -14.33 17.07
CA ILE A 128 17.68 -13.06 16.89
C ILE A 128 19.02 -13.31 16.21
N SER A 129 19.37 -12.46 15.25
CA SER A 129 20.69 -12.50 14.61
C SER A 129 21.79 -12.07 15.58
N GLU A 130 23.03 -12.51 15.35
CA GLU A 130 24.17 -12.17 16.21
C GLU A 130 24.40 -10.65 16.38
N ASP A 131 24.09 -9.86 15.35
CA ASP A 131 24.17 -8.39 15.39
C ASP A 131 22.96 -7.71 16.07
N GLY A 132 21.94 -8.49 16.47
CA GLY A 132 20.72 -8.00 17.12
C GLY A 132 19.76 -7.25 16.20
N MET A 133 19.99 -7.23 14.89
CA MET A 133 19.25 -6.38 13.96
C MET A 133 18.17 -7.12 13.17
N SER A 134 18.20 -8.44 13.15
CA SER A 134 17.16 -9.26 12.53
C SER A 134 16.51 -10.19 13.54
N HIS A 135 15.18 -10.26 13.48
CA HIS A 135 14.37 -11.03 14.41
C HIS A 135 13.39 -11.92 13.64
N LEU A 136 13.16 -13.14 14.11
CA LEU A 136 12.14 -14.05 13.58
C LEU A 136 11.19 -14.50 14.68
N TYR A 137 9.93 -14.05 14.57
CA TYR A 137 8.86 -14.30 15.52
C TYR A 137 7.94 -15.43 15.03
N SER A 138 7.37 -16.16 15.97
CA SER A 138 6.39 -17.22 15.70
C SER A 138 4.95 -16.71 15.50
N SER A 139 4.69 -15.43 15.77
CA SER A 139 3.38 -14.82 15.56
C SER A 139 3.46 -13.30 15.57
N ALA A 140 2.47 -12.66 14.92
CA ALA A 140 2.34 -11.21 14.91
C ALA A 140 2.19 -10.65 16.32
N SER A 141 1.44 -11.32 17.21
CA SER A 141 1.29 -10.89 18.60
C SER A 141 2.60 -10.86 19.38
N LYS A 142 3.57 -11.74 19.06
CA LYS A 142 4.91 -11.67 19.68
C LYS A 142 5.71 -10.49 19.16
N PHE A 143 5.66 -10.25 17.86
CA PHE A 143 6.27 -9.08 17.25
C PHE A 143 5.69 -7.78 17.83
N LEU A 144 4.37 -7.68 17.97
CA LEU A 144 3.70 -6.51 18.54
C LEU A 144 4.12 -6.25 19.99
N LYS A 145 4.13 -7.28 20.85
CA LYS A 145 4.63 -7.14 22.24
C LYS A 145 6.07 -6.66 22.31
N TYR A 146 6.91 -7.09 21.36
CA TYR A 146 8.29 -6.61 21.25
C TYR A 146 8.32 -5.13 20.80
N SER A 147 7.50 -4.75 19.83
CA SER A 147 7.34 -3.37 19.36
C SER A 147 6.85 -2.42 20.45
N GLU A 148 5.83 -2.80 21.22
CA GLU A 148 5.24 -2.02 22.31
C GLU A 148 6.24 -1.66 23.42
N ARG A 149 7.27 -2.48 23.63
CA ARG A 149 8.34 -2.23 24.60
C ARG A 149 9.36 -1.17 24.13
N GLY A 150 9.09 -0.51 23.01
CA GLY A 150 9.98 0.48 22.40
C GLY A 150 11.23 -0.11 21.76
N GLN A 151 11.26 -1.44 21.55
CA GLN A 151 12.42 -2.14 20.98
C GLN A 151 12.46 -2.07 19.45
N VAL A 152 11.38 -1.60 18.82
CA VAL A 152 11.31 -1.30 17.38
C VAL A 152 11.24 0.21 17.21
N ALA A 153 12.38 0.83 16.94
CA ALA A 153 12.51 2.28 16.78
C ALA A 153 12.74 2.67 15.32
N GLY A 154 12.36 3.90 14.97
CA GLY A 154 12.56 4.45 13.63
C GLY A 154 11.33 4.31 12.74
N ILE A 155 11.51 4.62 11.46
CA ILE A 155 10.46 4.56 10.43
C ILE A 155 10.31 3.09 9.98
N GLY A 156 9.08 2.61 9.72
CA GLY A 156 8.74 1.20 9.52
C GLY A 156 7.95 0.89 8.25
N LEU A 157 8.43 -0.05 7.44
CA LEU A 157 7.72 -0.59 6.28
C LEU A 157 7.20 -2.00 6.60
N PHE A 158 5.88 -2.18 6.57
CA PHE A 158 5.23 -3.44 6.87
C PHE A 158 4.69 -4.11 5.62
N PHE A 159 4.99 -5.40 5.49
CA PHE A 159 4.58 -6.22 4.37
C PHE A 159 3.59 -7.29 4.84
N PHE A 160 2.41 -7.31 4.22
CA PHE A 160 1.33 -8.24 4.51
C PHE A 160 1.04 -9.07 3.28
N ASP A 161 1.44 -10.35 3.33
CA ASP A 161 1.35 -11.29 2.23
C ASP A 161 0.72 -12.59 2.69
N PRO A 162 -0.58 -12.57 2.93
CA PRO A 162 -1.27 -13.76 3.39
C PRO A 162 -1.27 -14.84 2.30
N LEU A 163 -1.31 -16.10 2.70
CA LEU A 163 -1.66 -17.17 1.77
C LEU A 163 -3.15 -17.13 1.39
N LEU A 164 -4.02 -16.75 2.33
CA LEU A 164 -5.47 -16.72 2.17
C LEU A 164 -6.07 -15.31 2.19
N ALA A 165 -6.04 -14.66 3.34
CA ALA A 165 -6.48 -13.29 3.54
C ALA A 165 -5.65 -12.67 4.67
N THR A 166 -5.42 -11.37 4.62
CA THR A 166 -4.65 -10.65 5.64
C THR A 166 -5.48 -10.65 6.91
N ASP A 167 -4.89 -11.09 8.02
CA ASP A 167 -5.49 -10.97 9.35
C ASP A 167 -5.58 -9.48 9.69
N TRP A 168 -6.77 -8.90 9.49
CA TRP A 168 -6.97 -7.46 9.59
C TRP A 168 -6.72 -6.94 11.01
N GLY A 169 -6.97 -7.76 12.03
CA GLY A 169 -6.66 -7.42 13.41
C GLY A 169 -5.18 -7.11 13.62
N VAL A 170 -4.29 -7.76 12.87
CA VAL A 170 -2.84 -7.44 12.91
C VAL A 170 -2.55 -6.09 12.23
N VAL A 171 -3.20 -5.81 11.10
CA VAL A 171 -3.06 -4.53 10.38
C VAL A 171 -3.48 -3.38 11.28
N GLU A 172 -4.64 -3.49 11.92
CA GLU A 172 -5.15 -2.45 12.84
C GLU A 172 -4.26 -2.28 14.06
N GLN A 173 -3.85 -3.36 14.73
CA GLN A 173 -2.96 -3.26 15.90
C GLN A 173 -1.63 -2.58 15.55
N ILE A 174 -1.04 -2.88 14.39
CA ILE A 174 0.19 -2.21 13.94
C ILE A 174 -0.09 -0.73 13.67
N ALA A 175 -1.18 -0.41 12.96
CA ALA A 175 -1.52 0.96 12.63
C ALA A 175 -1.78 1.79 13.90
N GLU A 176 -2.62 1.28 14.82
CA GLU A 176 -2.92 1.90 16.12
C GLU A 176 -1.68 2.11 16.98
N ALA A 177 -0.73 1.17 16.98
CA ALA A 177 0.49 1.30 17.76
C ALA A 177 1.48 2.31 17.17
N ARG A 178 1.42 2.57 15.85
CA ARG A 178 2.47 3.28 15.11
C ARG A 178 2.05 4.63 14.56
N ILE A 179 0.76 4.85 14.36
CA ILE A 179 0.16 6.06 13.84
C ILE A 179 -0.75 6.55 14.97
N GLN A 180 -0.23 7.49 15.76
CA GLN A 180 -0.89 8.02 16.98
C GLN A 180 -1.64 9.32 16.72
N GLU A 181 -1.41 9.93 15.56
CA GLU A 181 -2.02 11.18 15.13
C GLU A 181 -2.43 11.08 13.65
N PRO A 182 -3.46 11.83 13.22
CA PRO A 182 -3.94 11.81 11.84
C PRO A 182 -2.80 11.93 10.83
N TYR A 183 -2.71 10.93 9.95
CA TYR A 183 -1.73 10.87 8.87
C TYR A 183 -0.27 11.05 9.30
N GLN A 184 0.09 10.61 10.51
CA GLN A 184 1.47 10.52 10.95
C GLN A 184 2.33 9.77 9.92
N THR A 185 3.45 10.38 9.52
CA THR A 185 4.42 9.73 8.61
C THR A 185 5.35 8.78 9.37
N GLY A 186 6.02 7.89 8.64
CA GLY A 186 6.99 6.96 9.21
C GLY A 186 6.47 5.54 9.45
N THR A 187 5.29 5.24 8.93
CA THR A 187 4.71 3.91 8.85
C THR A 187 4.10 3.74 7.45
N GLU A 188 4.47 2.67 6.77
CA GLU A 188 4.01 2.37 5.40
C GLU A 188 3.63 0.90 5.30
N PHE A 189 2.51 0.62 4.62
CA PHE A 189 2.03 -0.75 4.41
C PHE A 189 2.08 -1.14 2.93
N LEU A 190 2.42 -2.40 2.68
CA LEU A 190 2.25 -3.08 1.42
C LEU A 190 1.37 -4.31 1.69
N VAL A 191 0.14 -4.32 1.17
CA VAL A 191 -0.86 -5.35 1.48
C VAL A 191 -1.31 -6.08 0.23
N PHE A 192 -1.10 -7.39 0.18
CA PHE A 192 -1.62 -8.23 -0.89
C PHE A 192 -3.11 -8.50 -0.70
N PHE A 193 -3.86 -8.37 -1.78
CA PHE A 193 -5.30 -8.57 -1.81
C PHE A 193 -5.70 -9.41 -3.03
N PHE A 194 -6.23 -10.60 -2.79
CA PHE A 194 -6.61 -11.55 -3.83
C PHE A 194 -8.02 -11.28 -4.39
N THR A 195 -8.18 -10.15 -5.09
CA THR A 195 -9.50 -9.60 -5.47
C THR A 195 -10.44 -10.60 -6.13
N SER A 196 -9.98 -11.34 -7.13
CA SER A 196 -10.81 -12.30 -7.85
C SER A 196 -11.26 -13.48 -6.97
N ASP A 197 -10.51 -13.82 -5.91
CA ASP A 197 -10.86 -14.96 -5.05
C ASP A 197 -12.14 -14.68 -4.26
N TRP A 198 -12.42 -13.42 -3.90
CA TRP A 198 -13.67 -13.03 -3.25
C TRP A 198 -14.89 -13.25 -4.15
N VAL A 199 -14.72 -13.14 -5.46
CA VAL A 199 -15.83 -13.20 -6.44
C VAL A 199 -15.97 -14.59 -7.06
N LYS A 200 -14.85 -15.23 -7.38
CA LYS A 200 -14.78 -16.50 -8.13
C LYS A 200 -14.36 -17.69 -7.26
N GLY A 201 -13.78 -17.44 -6.10
CA GLY A 201 -13.19 -18.46 -5.26
C GLY A 201 -11.88 -19.02 -5.82
N ARG A 202 -11.28 -19.94 -5.06
CA ARG A 202 -10.15 -20.78 -5.45
C ARG A 202 -10.15 -22.07 -4.64
N THR A 203 -9.18 -22.95 -4.87
CA THR A 203 -9.02 -24.19 -4.09
C THR A 203 -8.94 -23.89 -2.59
N ASN A 204 -9.97 -24.29 -1.82
CA ASN A 204 -10.16 -24.03 -0.38
C ASN A 204 -10.47 -22.57 0.01
N PHE A 205 -11.05 -21.80 -0.90
CA PHE A 205 -11.62 -20.50 -0.59
C PHE A 205 -12.90 -20.32 -1.41
N ALA A 206 -14.05 -20.44 -0.76
CA ALA A 206 -15.33 -20.27 -1.45
C ALA A 206 -15.55 -18.79 -1.80
N PRO A 207 -16.16 -18.48 -2.96
CA PRO A 207 -16.55 -17.12 -3.29
C PRO A 207 -17.60 -16.60 -2.30
N LEU A 208 -17.65 -15.28 -2.15
CA LEU A 208 -18.68 -14.61 -1.36
C LEU A 208 -20.08 -14.87 -1.95
N PRO A 209 -21.11 -14.99 -1.09
CA PRO A 209 -22.46 -15.25 -1.54
C PRO A 209 -23.03 -14.07 -2.34
N ARG A 210 -23.78 -14.38 -3.41
CA ARG A 210 -24.49 -13.39 -4.27
C ARG A 210 -25.90 -13.03 -3.78
N THR A 211 -26.21 -13.40 -2.54
CA THR A 211 -27.53 -13.28 -1.92
C THR A 211 -27.39 -12.79 -0.49
N ARG A 212 -28.35 -11.99 -0.04
CA ARG A 212 -28.43 -11.52 1.36
C ARG A 212 -29.05 -12.57 2.29
N ASP A 213 -29.67 -13.62 1.75
CA ASP A 213 -30.30 -14.66 2.58
C ASP A 213 -29.25 -15.61 3.15
N GLU A 214 -28.93 -15.44 4.44
CA GLU A 214 -27.93 -16.26 5.15
C GLU A 214 -28.28 -17.76 5.19
N ASN A 215 -29.55 -18.11 4.98
CA ASN A 215 -30.01 -19.50 4.92
C ASN A 215 -29.56 -20.19 3.62
N GLU A 216 -29.30 -19.43 2.56
CA GLU A 216 -28.81 -19.93 1.28
C GLU A 216 -27.29 -20.13 1.26
N TRP A 217 -26.58 -19.62 2.27
CA TRP A 217 -25.11 -19.67 2.32
C TRP A 217 -24.62 -21.08 2.68
N GLY A 218 -23.76 -21.63 1.83
CA GLY A 218 -23.04 -22.86 2.11
C GLY A 218 -22.08 -22.72 3.29
N LYS A 219 -21.70 -23.85 3.92
CA LYS A 219 -20.77 -23.87 5.06
C LYS A 219 -19.45 -23.15 4.76
N GLU A 220 -18.86 -23.43 3.61
CA GLU A 220 -17.58 -22.82 3.20
C GLU A 220 -17.72 -21.32 2.90
N GLN A 221 -18.88 -20.88 2.41
CA GLN A 221 -19.14 -19.46 2.19
C GLN A 221 -19.21 -18.70 3.51
N LYS A 222 -19.76 -19.29 4.57
CA LYS A 222 -19.81 -18.66 5.91
C LYS A 222 -18.40 -18.35 6.44
N GLU A 223 -17.43 -19.23 6.20
CA GLU A 223 -16.03 -18.97 6.56
C GLU A 223 -15.42 -17.82 5.72
N SER A 224 -15.80 -17.70 4.44
CA SER A 224 -15.39 -16.56 3.61
C SER A 224 -16.07 -15.25 4.04
N VAL A 225 -17.32 -15.31 4.49
CA VAL A 225 -18.07 -14.15 5.03
C VAL A 225 -17.40 -13.60 6.27
N GLU A 226 -16.97 -14.45 7.22
CA GLU A 226 -16.23 -14.01 8.41
C GLU A 226 -14.96 -13.25 8.02
N LYS A 227 -14.21 -13.76 7.03
CA LYS A 227 -13.01 -13.09 6.50
C LYS A 227 -13.33 -11.80 5.75
N ALA A 228 -14.49 -11.71 5.09
CA ALA A 228 -14.91 -10.49 4.41
C ALA A 228 -15.35 -9.41 5.40
N ASP A 229 -16.09 -9.77 6.45
CA ASP A 229 -16.43 -8.87 7.55
C ASP A 229 -15.14 -8.28 8.16
N GLU A 230 -14.12 -9.13 8.37
CA GLU A 230 -12.79 -8.67 8.79
C GLU A 230 -12.04 -7.86 7.74
N ALA A 231 -12.16 -8.15 6.44
CA ALA A 231 -11.41 -7.45 5.39
C ALA A 231 -12.02 -6.09 5.04
N PHE A 232 -13.35 -5.96 5.03
CA PHE A 232 -14.06 -4.75 4.59
C PHE A 232 -14.62 -3.93 5.76
N GLY A 233 -14.70 -4.50 6.97
CA GLY A 233 -14.99 -3.77 8.21
C GLY A 233 -16.47 -3.78 8.58
N ASP A 234 -17.34 -3.38 7.66
CA ASP A 234 -18.79 -3.50 7.81
C ASP A 234 -19.37 -4.49 6.79
N ARG A 235 -20.70 -4.66 6.79
CA ARG A 235 -21.42 -5.54 5.87
C ARG A 235 -21.89 -4.83 4.59
N SER A 236 -21.39 -3.64 4.28
CA SER A 236 -21.73 -2.95 3.01
C SER A 236 -21.31 -3.75 1.78
N TRP A 237 -20.28 -4.59 1.89
CA TRP A 237 -19.88 -5.52 0.84
C TRP A 237 -20.99 -6.53 0.47
N LEU A 238 -21.94 -6.83 1.36
CA LEU A 238 -23.10 -7.69 1.02
C LEU A 238 -23.97 -7.03 -0.04
N ASP A 239 -24.10 -5.71 0.01
CA ASP A 239 -24.91 -4.95 -0.95
C ASP A 239 -24.25 -4.93 -2.33
N VAL A 240 -22.92 -4.81 -2.35
CA VAL A 240 -22.09 -5.00 -3.54
C VAL A 240 -22.31 -6.40 -4.10
N MET A 241 -22.10 -7.45 -3.30
CA MET A 241 -22.17 -8.84 -3.78
C MET A 241 -23.57 -9.28 -4.22
N ALA A 242 -24.63 -8.76 -3.59
CA ALA A 242 -26.02 -9.06 -3.93
C ALA A 242 -26.56 -8.24 -5.12
N SER A 243 -25.74 -7.34 -5.68
CA SER A 243 -26.11 -6.55 -6.85
C SER A 243 -26.18 -7.41 -8.12
N ARG A 244 -26.72 -6.82 -9.20
CA ARG A 244 -26.73 -7.45 -10.54
C ARG A 244 -25.43 -7.21 -11.32
N ALA A 245 -24.39 -6.71 -10.65
CA ALA A 245 -23.12 -6.41 -11.26
C ALA A 245 -22.42 -7.68 -11.76
N ASN A 246 -21.65 -7.52 -12.84
CA ASN A 246 -20.80 -8.59 -13.35
C ASN A 246 -19.53 -8.76 -12.47
N ASP A 247 -18.72 -9.77 -12.75
CA ASP A 247 -17.54 -10.08 -11.94
C ASP A 247 -16.50 -8.96 -11.90
N GLU A 248 -16.33 -8.20 -12.98
CA GLU A 248 -15.35 -7.10 -13.05
C GLU A 248 -15.83 -5.91 -12.22
N GLU A 249 -17.09 -5.53 -12.37
CA GLU A 249 -17.73 -4.47 -11.58
C GLU A 249 -17.71 -4.78 -10.08
N LEU A 250 -17.93 -6.04 -9.69
CA LEU A 250 -17.81 -6.45 -8.29
C LEU A 250 -16.38 -6.34 -7.76
N GLN A 251 -15.40 -6.78 -8.54
CA GLN A 251 -13.99 -6.69 -8.14
C GLN A 251 -13.58 -5.24 -7.92
N GLU A 252 -14.00 -4.32 -8.79
CA GLU A 252 -13.77 -2.89 -8.64
C GLU A 252 -14.42 -2.32 -7.37
N GLN A 253 -15.69 -2.66 -7.12
CA GLN A 253 -16.39 -2.21 -5.91
C GLN A 253 -15.73 -2.73 -4.63
N LEU A 254 -15.28 -3.99 -4.60
CA LEU A 254 -14.55 -4.56 -3.45
C LEU A 254 -13.19 -3.88 -3.25
N VAL A 255 -12.48 -3.53 -4.32
CA VAL A 255 -11.22 -2.76 -4.24
C VAL A 255 -11.48 -1.39 -3.61
N THR A 256 -12.56 -0.71 -4.00
CA THR A 256 -12.96 0.58 -3.41
C THR A 256 -13.27 0.44 -1.93
N LEU A 257 -14.06 -0.55 -1.51
CA LEU A 257 -14.33 -0.80 -0.09
C LEU A 257 -13.06 -1.04 0.72
N TYR A 258 -12.13 -1.84 0.20
CA TYR A 258 -10.86 -2.10 0.87
C TYR A 258 -9.96 -0.86 0.96
N LYS A 259 -9.95 -0.05 -0.11
CA LYS A 259 -9.24 1.23 -0.15
C LYS A 259 -9.77 2.20 0.90
N GLU A 260 -11.09 2.34 1.04
CA GLU A 260 -11.71 3.18 2.07
C GLU A 260 -11.34 2.71 3.47
N LYS A 261 -11.34 1.40 3.70
CA LYS A 261 -10.91 0.85 4.98
C LYS A 261 -9.48 1.21 5.35
N LEU A 262 -8.56 1.17 4.38
CA LEU A 262 -7.16 1.57 4.58
C LEU A 262 -7.00 3.08 4.77
N ARG A 263 -7.89 3.89 4.20
CA ARG A 263 -7.89 5.37 4.32
C ARG A 263 -8.15 5.87 5.74
N LYS A 264 -8.72 5.01 6.61
CA LYS A 264 -8.77 5.23 8.07
C LYS A 264 -7.39 5.61 8.64
N TRP A 265 -6.33 4.98 8.15
CA TRP A 265 -4.96 5.13 8.65
C TRP A 265 -4.03 5.90 7.71
N PHE A 266 -4.29 5.82 6.39
CA PHE A 266 -3.39 6.30 5.37
C PHE A 266 -4.05 7.32 4.43
N ARG A 267 -3.42 8.49 4.29
CA ARG A 267 -3.84 9.52 3.33
C ARG A 267 -3.76 9.02 1.90
N PHE A 268 -2.71 8.26 1.57
CA PHE A 268 -2.50 7.74 0.23
C PHE A 268 -2.58 6.22 0.23
N VAL A 269 -3.55 5.69 -0.51
CA VAL A 269 -3.76 4.26 -0.74
C VAL A 269 -3.82 4.02 -2.24
N LEU A 270 -2.82 3.31 -2.77
CA LEU A 270 -2.69 3.00 -4.19
C LEU A 270 -2.88 1.50 -4.43
N PRO A 271 -4.02 1.08 -5.00
CA PRO A 271 -4.20 -0.28 -5.48
C PRO A 271 -3.42 -0.48 -6.79
N LEU A 272 -2.53 -1.47 -6.82
CA LEU A 272 -1.76 -1.85 -8.00
C LEU A 272 -2.22 -3.22 -8.52
N PRO A 273 -3.01 -3.27 -9.60
CA PRO A 273 -3.55 -4.52 -10.11
C PRO A 273 -2.50 -5.37 -10.82
N PHE A 274 -2.69 -6.69 -10.80
CA PHE A 274 -1.91 -7.62 -11.62
C PHE A 274 -2.66 -8.93 -11.83
N VAL A 275 -2.28 -9.63 -12.90
CA VAL A 275 -2.91 -10.86 -13.36
C VAL A 275 -1.88 -11.99 -13.32
N PRO A 276 -1.81 -12.78 -12.23
CA PRO A 276 -0.82 -13.85 -12.12
C PRO A 276 -1.10 -15.02 -13.06
N LYS A 277 -2.38 -15.23 -13.41
CA LYS A 277 -2.88 -16.25 -14.33
C LYS A 277 -4.14 -15.72 -15.00
N GLU A 278 -4.51 -16.31 -16.13
CA GLU A 278 -5.74 -15.97 -16.83
C GLU A 278 -6.95 -15.96 -15.89
N ASN A 279 -7.76 -14.90 -15.96
CA ASN A 279 -8.97 -14.68 -15.15
C ASN A 279 -8.75 -14.47 -13.64
N GLN A 280 -7.51 -14.36 -13.16
CA GLN A 280 -7.19 -13.98 -11.78
C GLN A 280 -6.73 -12.52 -11.73
N LEU A 281 -7.43 -11.69 -10.97
CA LEU A 281 -7.06 -10.29 -10.75
C LEU A 281 -6.75 -10.13 -9.27
N TYR A 282 -5.53 -9.72 -8.96
CA TYR A 282 -5.09 -9.40 -7.61
C TYR A 282 -4.56 -7.98 -7.54
N HIS A 283 -4.43 -7.45 -6.33
CA HIS A 283 -3.89 -6.12 -6.08
C HIS A 283 -2.81 -6.16 -5.00
N VAL A 284 -1.83 -5.28 -5.15
CA VAL A 284 -0.97 -4.84 -4.05
C VAL A 284 -1.41 -3.44 -3.66
N PHE A 285 -1.89 -3.27 -2.42
CA PHE A 285 -2.21 -1.97 -1.86
C PHE A 285 -0.98 -1.37 -1.22
N CYS A 286 -0.49 -0.28 -1.82
CA CYS A 286 0.60 0.52 -1.25
C CYS A 286 -0.02 1.66 -0.44
N CYS A 287 0.28 1.71 0.86
CA CYS A 287 -0.33 2.66 1.79
C CYS A 287 0.76 3.49 2.46
N SER A 288 0.61 4.81 2.46
CA SER A 288 1.58 5.71 3.07
C SER A 288 0.95 7.06 3.39
N ASN A 289 1.48 7.73 4.41
CA ASN A 289 1.23 9.15 4.65
C ASN A 289 2.31 10.04 4.02
N TYR A 290 3.34 9.43 3.43
CA TYR A 290 4.45 10.11 2.77
C TYR A 290 4.28 10.09 1.25
N TYR A 291 3.77 11.20 0.70
CA TYR A 291 3.49 11.40 -0.72
C TYR A 291 4.65 10.99 -1.65
N LEU A 292 5.88 11.37 -1.32
CA LEU A 292 7.04 11.09 -2.18
C LEU A 292 7.28 9.57 -2.35
N GLY A 293 6.98 8.77 -1.32
CA GLY A 293 7.03 7.32 -1.41
C GLY A 293 6.01 6.77 -2.41
N MET A 294 4.78 7.29 -2.33
CA MET A 294 3.71 6.90 -3.24
C MET A 294 3.99 7.29 -4.69
N ARG A 295 4.58 8.46 -4.91
CA ARG A 295 4.98 8.90 -6.26
C ARG A 295 5.99 7.95 -6.90
N VAL A 296 6.95 7.42 -6.14
CA VAL A 296 7.94 6.46 -6.67
C VAL A 296 7.29 5.13 -7.03
N VAL A 297 6.37 4.64 -6.20
CA VAL A 297 5.58 3.43 -6.47
C VAL A 297 4.75 3.61 -7.74
N ALA A 298 4.00 4.70 -7.82
CA ALA A 298 3.23 5.11 -8.99
C ALA A 298 4.09 5.15 -10.26
N SER A 299 5.25 5.81 -10.20
CA SER A 299 6.17 5.90 -11.34
C SER A 299 6.71 4.54 -11.76
N PHE A 300 7.08 3.69 -10.81
CA PHE A 300 7.59 2.34 -11.10
C PHE A 300 6.55 1.47 -11.82
N TYR A 301 5.29 1.58 -11.39
CA TYR A 301 4.18 0.86 -12.00
C TYR A 301 3.81 1.46 -13.37
N GLY A 302 3.80 2.79 -13.47
CA GLY A 302 3.60 3.52 -14.72
C GLY A 302 4.68 3.30 -15.77
N GLU A 303 5.91 2.95 -15.39
CA GLU A 303 6.95 2.53 -16.36
C GLU A 303 6.61 1.21 -17.07
N ARG A 304 5.72 0.39 -16.50
CA ARG A 304 5.32 -0.93 -17.03
C ARG A 304 3.92 -0.94 -17.61
N THR A 305 3.18 0.15 -17.48
CA THR A 305 1.80 0.28 -17.93
C THR A 305 1.64 1.53 -18.77
N THR A 306 0.83 1.50 -19.81
CA THR A 306 0.78 2.60 -20.79
C THR A 306 0.05 3.85 -20.30
N ASP A 307 -0.70 3.78 -19.19
CA ASP A 307 -1.77 4.73 -18.91
C ASP A 307 -1.83 5.26 -17.46
N PHE A 308 -0.72 5.23 -16.71
CA PHE A 308 -0.73 5.66 -15.31
C PHE A 308 -0.63 7.18 -15.12
N GLY A 309 -1.68 7.81 -14.58
CA GLY A 309 -1.70 9.20 -14.11
C GLY A 309 -2.41 10.21 -15.03
N LEU A 310 -2.33 11.50 -14.66
CA LEU A 310 -3.02 12.58 -15.37
C LEU A 310 -2.41 12.83 -16.77
N GLN A 311 -3.23 12.71 -17.82
CA GLN A 311 -2.82 12.88 -19.22
C GLN A 311 -3.03 14.31 -19.79
N SER A 312 -3.26 15.30 -18.93
CA SER A 312 -3.67 16.65 -19.34
C SER A 312 -2.52 17.63 -19.57
N ASP A 313 -2.63 18.46 -20.62
CA ASP A 313 -1.69 19.56 -20.87
C ASP A 313 -1.96 20.73 -19.92
N ASN A 314 -1.00 20.98 -19.02
CA ASN A 314 -1.08 22.07 -18.05
C ASN A 314 -1.33 23.44 -18.71
N SER A 315 -0.71 23.72 -19.86
CA SER A 315 -0.85 25.01 -20.54
C SER A 315 -2.28 25.23 -21.03
N ILE A 316 -2.86 24.22 -21.68
CA ILE A 316 -4.25 24.28 -22.17
C ILE A 316 -5.22 24.39 -20.99
N THR A 317 -5.01 23.55 -19.98
CA THR A 317 -5.86 23.50 -18.79
C THR A 317 -5.82 24.83 -18.03
N THR A 318 -4.64 25.42 -17.88
CA THR A 318 -4.49 26.71 -17.20
C THR A 318 -5.20 27.84 -17.96
N GLU A 319 -5.18 27.82 -19.29
CA GLU A 319 -5.86 28.86 -20.07
C GLU A 319 -7.38 28.78 -19.90
N ARG A 320 -7.94 27.57 -19.82
CA ARG A 320 -9.36 27.37 -19.48
C ARG A 320 -9.67 27.86 -18.06
N PHE A 321 -8.85 27.50 -17.08
CA PHE A 321 -9.02 28.00 -15.71
C PHE A 321 -8.97 29.53 -15.63
N LYS A 322 -8.10 30.17 -16.41
CA LYS A 322 -8.01 31.63 -16.50
C LYS A 322 -9.24 32.26 -17.16
N GLN A 323 -9.89 31.58 -18.11
CA GLN A 323 -11.13 32.06 -18.73
C GLN A 323 -12.31 32.01 -17.75
N GLU A 324 -12.38 30.98 -16.92
CA GLU A 324 -13.37 30.87 -15.84
C GLU A 324 -13.10 31.90 -14.73
N HIS A 325 -11.83 32.13 -14.39
CA HIS A 325 -11.41 32.92 -13.23
C HIS A 325 -10.44 34.07 -13.57
N PRO A 326 -10.81 35.02 -14.46
CA PRO A 326 -9.90 36.05 -14.95
C PRO A 326 -9.38 36.97 -13.83
N ASN A 327 -10.18 37.17 -12.78
CA ASN A 327 -9.85 38.04 -11.66
C ASN A 327 -8.64 37.52 -10.85
N LEU A 328 -8.48 36.20 -10.69
CA LEU A 328 -7.35 35.60 -9.98
C LEU A 328 -6.01 35.83 -10.71
N PHE A 329 -6.06 36.07 -12.02
CA PHE A 329 -4.87 36.36 -12.82
C PHE A 329 -4.58 37.85 -12.95
N SER A 330 -5.45 38.72 -12.44
CA SER A 330 -5.27 40.17 -12.47
C SER A 330 -4.02 40.56 -11.68
N GLY A 331 -3.12 41.34 -12.30
CA GLY A 331 -1.88 41.78 -11.67
C GLY A 331 -0.73 40.76 -11.68
N LEU A 332 -0.98 39.50 -12.05
CA LEU A 332 0.08 38.51 -12.24
C LEU A 332 0.86 38.79 -13.54
N LYS A 333 2.18 38.58 -13.51
CA LYS A 333 3.07 38.81 -14.67
C LYS A 333 3.70 37.53 -15.19
N GLY A 334 3.91 37.48 -16.50
CA GLY A 334 4.63 36.38 -17.17
C GLY A 334 3.92 35.03 -17.00
N ARG A 335 4.65 34.03 -16.49
CA ARG A 335 4.14 32.66 -16.28
C ARG A 335 3.58 32.43 -14.87
N ALA A 336 3.49 33.47 -14.04
CA ALA A 336 2.97 33.34 -12.68
C ALA A 336 1.50 32.86 -12.70
N LYS A 337 1.16 32.02 -11.73
CA LYS A 337 -0.17 31.42 -11.56
C LYS A 337 -0.69 31.72 -10.15
N PRO A 338 -2.01 31.90 -10.00
CA PRO A 338 -2.63 32.10 -8.70
C PRO A 338 -2.48 30.85 -7.82
N VAL A 339 -2.57 31.02 -6.49
CA VAL A 339 -2.33 29.94 -5.53
C VAL A 339 -3.38 28.83 -5.66
N GLU A 340 -4.63 29.20 -5.94
CA GLU A 340 -5.78 28.34 -6.17
C GLU A 340 -5.50 27.38 -7.34
N TRP A 341 -4.98 27.90 -8.47
CA TRP A 341 -4.59 27.06 -9.61
C TRP A 341 -3.45 26.11 -9.25
N ARG A 342 -2.44 26.60 -8.52
CA ARG A 342 -1.28 25.77 -8.16
C ARG A 342 -1.69 24.61 -7.25
N ILE A 343 -2.56 24.88 -6.28
CA ILE A 343 -3.10 23.88 -5.36
C ILE A 343 -4.00 22.90 -6.13
N LEU A 344 -4.97 23.38 -6.91
CA LEU A 344 -5.84 22.51 -7.71
C LEU A 344 -5.04 21.60 -8.66
N TRP A 345 -4.08 22.17 -9.38
CA TRP A 345 -3.19 21.39 -10.26
C TRP A 345 -2.33 20.39 -9.50
N GLN A 346 -1.86 20.76 -8.31
CA GLN A 346 -1.11 19.85 -7.45
C GLN A 346 -1.98 18.66 -7.01
N ILE A 347 -3.23 18.90 -6.61
CA ILE A 347 -4.16 17.84 -6.21
C ILE A 347 -4.43 16.91 -7.40
N MET A 348 -4.90 17.45 -8.54
CA MET A 348 -5.24 16.65 -9.73
C MET A 348 -4.08 15.78 -10.23
N ARG A 349 -2.85 16.33 -10.20
CA ARG A 349 -1.70 15.65 -10.79
C ARG A 349 -1.05 14.65 -9.85
N ASN A 350 -1.00 14.99 -8.57
CA ASN A 350 -0.08 14.35 -7.63
C ASN A 350 -0.79 13.67 -6.47
N HIS A 351 -2.04 14.00 -6.16
CA HIS A 351 -2.76 13.35 -5.08
C HIS A 351 -3.56 12.17 -5.65
N ILE A 352 -3.31 10.97 -5.11
CA ILE A 352 -3.91 9.73 -5.62
C ILE A 352 -5.42 9.77 -5.40
N GLY A 353 -6.18 9.64 -6.50
CA GLY A 353 -7.63 9.78 -6.51
C GLY A 353 -8.11 11.22 -6.34
N GLY A 354 -7.24 12.23 -6.45
CA GLY A 354 -7.61 13.63 -6.26
C GLY A 354 -7.99 13.98 -4.82
N ILE A 355 -7.55 13.20 -3.83
CA ILE A 355 -7.89 13.43 -2.41
C ILE A 355 -6.86 14.29 -1.70
N CYS A 356 -7.31 15.27 -0.94
CA CYS A 356 -6.47 16.11 -0.10
C CYS A 356 -7.20 16.58 1.16
N ASP A 357 -6.44 17.20 2.05
CA ASP A 357 -6.90 17.85 3.26
C ASP A 357 -5.97 19.05 3.56
N GLU A 358 -6.33 19.85 4.56
CA GLU A 358 -5.54 21.03 4.96
C GLU A 358 -4.18 20.70 5.56
N GLU A 359 -3.99 19.46 6.04
CA GLU A 359 -2.74 18.94 6.62
C GLU A 359 -1.79 18.36 5.53
N CYS A 360 -2.10 18.56 4.26
CA CYS A 360 -1.26 18.14 3.15
C CYS A 360 -0.02 19.04 3.03
N ARG A 361 1.14 18.53 3.46
CA ARG A 361 2.42 19.27 3.40
C ARG A 361 2.71 19.91 2.03
N THR A 362 2.50 19.21 0.92
CA THR A 362 2.75 19.77 -0.42
C THR A 362 1.80 20.91 -0.78
N ILE A 363 0.61 20.95 -0.20
CA ILE A 363 -0.35 22.05 -0.40
C ILE A 363 0.05 23.23 0.49
N ASN A 364 0.40 22.97 1.75
CA ASN A 364 0.95 23.97 2.68
C ASN A 364 2.18 24.68 2.10
N GLU A 365 3.14 23.94 1.55
CA GLU A 365 4.33 24.51 0.91
C GLU A 365 4.00 25.45 -0.27
N ILE A 366 2.91 25.19 -1.01
CA ILE A 366 2.44 26.06 -2.11
C ILE A 366 1.79 27.34 -1.58
N ALA A 367 1.02 27.23 -0.50
CA ALA A 367 0.32 28.35 0.12
C ALA A 367 1.28 29.27 0.88
N GLU A 368 2.23 28.71 1.63
CA GLU A 368 3.28 29.45 2.34
C GLU A 368 4.14 30.29 1.37
N ASP A 369 4.52 29.74 0.21
CA ASP A 369 5.22 30.47 -0.87
C ASP A 369 4.41 31.67 -1.43
N LYS A 370 3.14 31.79 -1.06
CA LYS A 370 2.21 32.84 -1.47
C LYS A 370 1.58 33.60 -0.30
N ASP A 371 2.08 33.42 0.92
CA ASP A 371 1.52 34.03 2.14
C ASP A 371 -0.01 33.86 2.21
N SER A 372 -0.52 32.70 1.76
CA SER A 372 -1.96 32.38 1.69
C SER A 372 -2.31 31.33 2.74
N ASN A 373 -3.57 31.33 3.20
CA ASN A 373 -4.10 30.29 4.07
C ASN A 373 -4.61 29.11 3.22
N VAL A 374 -4.20 27.89 3.53
CA VAL A 374 -4.64 26.69 2.80
C VAL A 374 -6.14 26.48 2.90
N THR A 375 -6.73 26.62 4.09
CA THR A 375 -8.16 26.43 4.33
C THR A 375 -8.98 27.38 3.45
N ASP A 376 -8.61 28.67 3.40
CA ASP A 376 -9.30 29.66 2.55
C ASP A 376 -9.28 29.27 1.06
N VAL A 377 -8.17 28.69 0.59
CA VAL A 377 -8.04 28.25 -0.81
C VAL A 377 -8.84 26.99 -1.08
N LEU A 378 -8.84 26.02 -0.15
CA LEU A 378 -9.64 24.80 -0.27
C LEU A 378 -11.15 25.12 -0.22
N ASP A 379 -11.58 26.02 0.67
CA ASP A 379 -12.96 26.51 0.77
C ASP A 379 -13.38 27.22 -0.52
N TRP A 380 -12.49 28.03 -1.11
CA TRP A 380 -12.76 28.65 -2.40
C TRP A 380 -12.91 27.60 -3.51
N LEU A 381 -12.03 26.60 -3.57
CA LEU A 381 -12.10 25.53 -4.57
C LEU A 381 -13.37 24.66 -4.40
N LEU A 382 -13.81 24.44 -3.16
CA LEU A 382 -15.08 23.80 -2.83
C LEU A 382 -16.26 24.64 -3.32
N ALA A 383 -16.29 25.95 -2.99
CA ALA A 383 -17.36 26.86 -3.39
C ALA A 383 -17.50 27.00 -4.91
N GLU A 384 -16.38 26.92 -5.64
CA GLU A 384 -16.36 26.94 -7.12
C GLU A 384 -16.74 25.59 -7.76
N GLY A 385 -16.84 24.53 -6.95
CA GLY A 385 -17.23 23.17 -7.35
C GLY A 385 -16.10 22.35 -7.96
N TYR A 386 -14.82 22.74 -7.77
CA TYR A 386 -13.69 21.89 -8.19
C TYR A 386 -13.38 20.79 -7.19
N LEU A 387 -13.76 21.00 -5.93
CA LEU A 387 -13.68 20.02 -4.86
C LEU A 387 -15.09 19.67 -4.36
N LYS A 388 -15.20 18.49 -3.77
CA LYS A 388 -16.33 18.06 -2.93
C LYS A 388 -15.77 17.58 -1.61
N GLU A 389 -16.51 17.82 -0.53
CA GLU A 389 -16.16 17.26 0.77
C GLU A 389 -16.54 15.78 0.79
N VAL A 390 -15.67 14.95 1.37
CA VAL A 390 -15.89 13.51 1.54
C VAL A 390 -15.85 13.15 3.01
N GLU A 391 -16.77 12.28 3.42
CA GLU A 391 -16.76 11.76 4.79
C GLU A 391 -15.52 10.88 4.98
N PRO A 392 -14.70 11.11 6.02
CA PRO A 392 -13.59 10.23 6.32
C PRO A 392 -14.12 8.84 6.69
N PRO A 393 -13.46 7.78 6.21
CA PRO A 393 -13.84 6.42 6.54
C PRO A 393 -13.46 6.13 8.01
N GLY A 394 -14.41 6.39 8.91
CA GLY A 394 -14.33 6.13 10.35
C GLY A 394 -13.14 6.81 11.02
N TRP A 395 -13.34 8.00 11.60
CA TRP A 395 -12.29 8.76 12.30
C TRP A 395 -11.80 8.04 13.57
N PRO A 396 -10.56 7.47 13.59
CA PRO A 396 -10.07 6.72 14.75
C PRO A 396 -9.40 7.61 15.80
N TRP A 397 -9.36 8.93 15.59
CA TRP A 397 -8.54 9.86 16.37
C TRP A 397 -9.35 10.59 17.44
N ASP A 398 -8.73 10.79 18.60
CA ASP A 398 -9.27 11.68 19.64
C ASP A 398 -9.02 13.15 19.23
N GLY A 399 -10.06 13.84 18.74
CA GLY A 399 -9.97 15.26 18.38
C GLY A 399 -10.98 15.68 17.32
N ASP A 400 -10.93 16.97 16.96
CA ASP A 400 -11.76 17.51 15.89
C ASP A 400 -11.33 16.91 14.55
N GLN A 401 -12.31 16.43 13.81
CA GLN A 401 -12.15 15.95 12.47
C GLN A 401 -11.93 17.14 11.53
N PHE A 402 -10.88 17.08 10.70
CA PHE A 402 -10.71 18.05 9.62
C PHE A 402 -11.39 17.56 8.34
N SER A 403 -11.76 18.51 7.49
CA SER A 403 -12.41 18.23 6.21
C SER A 403 -11.44 17.54 5.25
N ILE A 404 -11.92 16.47 4.63
CA ILE A 404 -11.25 15.80 3.52
C ILE A 404 -11.97 16.20 2.24
N TYR A 405 -11.19 16.53 1.23
CA TYR A 405 -11.68 16.96 -0.07
C TYR A 405 -11.28 15.96 -1.15
N GLU A 406 -12.15 15.77 -2.13
CA GLU A 406 -11.88 15.05 -3.36
C GLU A 406 -12.16 15.95 -4.56
N ILE A 407 -11.40 15.79 -5.63
CA ILE A 407 -11.67 16.47 -6.90
C ILE A 407 -13.07 16.07 -7.41
N ASP A 408 -13.87 17.06 -7.78
CA ASP A 408 -15.04 16.82 -8.62
C ASP A 408 -14.56 16.70 -10.09
N TRP A 409 -14.32 15.46 -10.50
CA TRP A 409 -13.82 15.15 -11.84
C TRP A 409 -14.84 15.52 -12.93
N GLU A 410 -16.14 15.51 -12.65
CA GLU A 410 -17.17 15.91 -13.62
C GLU A 410 -17.07 17.42 -13.89
N THR A 411 -17.00 18.23 -12.83
CA THR A 411 -16.80 19.68 -12.98
C THR A 411 -15.46 20.00 -13.62
N THR A 412 -14.41 19.28 -13.24
CA THR A 412 -13.05 19.50 -13.74
C THR A 412 -12.93 19.13 -15.22
N ASP A 413 -13.54 18.03 -15.69
CA ASP A 413 -13.58 17.71 -17.12
C ASP A 413 -14.37 18.77 -17.90
N ARG A 414 -15.58 19.09 -17.43
CA ARG A 414 -16.46 20.04 -18.12
C ARG A 414 -15.83 21.43 -18.26
N ARG A 415 -15.19 21.96 -17.21
CA ARG A 415 -14.65 23.33 -17.20
C ARG A 415 -13.20 23.39 -17.68
N LEU A 416 -12.38 22.40 -17.32
CA LEU A 416 -10.93 22.42 -17.53
C LEU A 416 -10.45 21.42 -18.58
N GLY A 417 -11.30 20.46 -19.01
CA GLY A 417 -10.92 19.38 -19.93
C GLY A 417 -9.96 18.38 -19.33
N VAL A 418 -10.02 18.20 -18.01
CA VAL A 418 -9.20 17.24 -17.28
C VAL A 418 -10.10 16.11 -16.84
N ASN A 419 -9.94 14.96 -17.49
CA ASN A 419 -10.60 13.73 -17.10
C ASN A 419 -9.97 13.14 -15.83
N GLU A 420 -10.78 12.40 -15.09
CA GLU A 420 -10.28 11.51 -14.04
C GLU A 420 -9.20 10.58 -14.60
N PRO A 421 -8.06 10.41 -13.90
CA PRO A 421 -7.06 9.43 -14.29
C PRO A 421 -7.66 8.04 -14.38
N VAL A 422 -7.41 7.35 -15.50
CA VAL A 422 -7.84 5.96 -15.67
C VAL A 422 -7.15 5.09 -14.61
N PRO A 423 -7.86 4.12 -14.01
CA PRO A 423 -7.22 3.15 -13.11
C PRO A 423 -6.04 2.45 -13.81
N PRO A 424 -4.98 2.09 -13.06
CA PRO A 424 -3.85 1.33 -13.59
C PRO A 424 -4.30 0.08 -14.35
N THR A 425 -3.78 -0.13 -15.55
CA THR A 425 -3.98 -1.40 -16.26
C THR A 425 -3.28 -2.54 -15.52
N PRO A 426 -3.93 -3.69 -15.28
CA PRO A 426 -3.30 -4.82 -14.61
C PRO A 426 -2.06 -5.33 -15.36
N LEU A 427 -0.96 -5.52 -14.64
CA LEU A 427 0.25 -6.12 -15.20
C LEU A 427 0.08 -7.62 -15.49
N LYS A 428 0.61 -8.07 -16.63
CA LYS A 428 0.49 -9.44 -17.14
C LYS A 428 1.85 -10.16 -17.21
N PRO A 429 1.88 -11.50 -17.35
CA PRO A 429 3.11 -12.30 -17.38
C PRO A 429 4.20 -11.86 -18.34
N ASP A 430 3.82 -11.29 -19.48
CA ASP A 430 4.71 -11.00 -20.60
C ASP A 430 5.15 -9.52 -20.65
N GLU A 431 4.82 -8.72 -19.63
CA GLU A 431 5.07 -7.27 -19.49
C GLU A 431 6.01 -6.96 -18.31
#